data_AF-A0A2P8R085-F1
#
_entry.id   AF-A0A2P8R085-F1
#
_cell.length_a   1.000
_cell.length_b   1.000
_cell.length_c   1.000
_cell.angle_alpha   90.00
_cell.angle_beta   90.00
_cell.angle_gamma   90.00
#
_symmetry.space_group_name_H-M   'P 1'
#
loop_
_entity.id
_entity.type
_entity.pdbx_description
1 polymer ?
#
loop_
_entity_poly.entity_id
_entity_poly.type
_entity_poly.pdbx_seq_one_letter_code
_entity_poly.pdbx_strand_id
1 'polypeptide(L)'
;MRRNKSQGWSHAKNSGHKNENLVSDLLLNNISYQEQILMKLGFDKNIYLRKNVVNGLNEKQVETILGGKAYSKTDLKLYLSNDMIINISLKKSDAGQVYLITKNNFINGFEKIFNKIIPNNVKIGINLFWSGKNDRDLYGIINENSPYPYNIKQHELNHNRLHSETLKSYNQNIHDALIAWFKDNIFEITLFCFSYGLSKETKEHSKYIWYKNLIKSDNLQDMDYIFDIKTLALCCNKKNNDINYSSKNGSTITLPFGFVQWHKNSLQFHHQLKEILKIYS
;
A
#
# COMPACT_ATOMS: atom_id res chain seq x y z
N MET A 1 20.95 19.96 10.49
CA MET A 1 19.60 20.35 10.96
C MET A 1 18.63 19.19 10.81
N ARG A 2 17.99 18.74 11.90
CA ARG A 2 16.89 17.76 11.82
C ARG A 2 15.66 18.44 11.19
N ARG A 3 15.19 17.94 10.05
CA ARG A 3 13.96 18.40 9.40
C ARG A 3 12.76 18.08 10.29
N ASN A 4 11.80 18.99 10.40
CA ASN A 4 10.52 18.66 11.05
C ASN A 4 9.70 17.70 10.15
N LYS A 5 8.63 17.08 10.68
CA LYS A 5 7.88 16.03 9.96
C LYS A 5 7.28 16.50 8.63
N SER A 6 6.79 17.75 8.54
CA SER A 6 6.21 18.30 7.31
C SER A 6 7.28 18.62 6.25
N GLN A 7 8.42 19.19 6.67
CA GLN A 7 9.59 19.40 5.80
C GLN A 7 10.17 18.06 5.31
N GLY A 8 10.17 17.03 6.18
CA GLY A 8 10.55 15.67 5.81
C GLY A 8 9.64 15.07 4.74
N TRP A 9 8.33 15.26 4.85
CA TRP A 9 7.35 14.79 3.86
C TRP A 9 7.49 15.50 2.51
N SER A 10 7.59 16.84 2.51
CA SER A 10 7.78 17.62 1.29
C SER A 10 9.07 17.24 0.56
N HIS A 11 10.17 17.10 1.31
CA HIS A 11 11.43 16.63 0.75
C HIS A 11 11.34 15.19 0.19
N ALA A 12 10.68 14.27 0.91
CA ALA A 12 10.48 12.90 0.44
C ALA A 12 9.68 12.88 -0.87
N LYS A 13 8.60 13.67 -0.98
CA LYS A 13 7.79 13.78 -2.20
C LYS A 13 8.58 14.33 -3.38
N ASN A 14 9.28 15.46 -3.18
CA ASN A 14 10.08 16.08 -4.25
C ASN A 14 11.22 15.17 -4.72
N SER A 15 11.90 14.48 -3.79
CA SER A 15 12.93 13.51 -4.16
C SER A 15 12.38 12.26 -4.84
N GLY A 16 11.12 11.87 -4.56
CA GLY A 16 10.38 10.83 -5.28
C GLY A 16 10.15 11.20 -6.76
N HIS A 17 9.58 12.37 -7.01
CA HIS A 17 9.39 12.86 -8.39
C HIS A 17 10.70 13.02 -9.15
N LYS A 18 11.75 13.50 -8.48
CA LYS A 18 13.09 13.55 -9.09
C LYS A 18 13.59 12.16 -9.48
N ASN A 19 13.32 11.15 -8.65
CA ASN A 19 13.69 9.77 -8.95
C ASN A 19 12.92 9.21 -10.16
N GLU A 20 11.62 9.49 -10.26
CA GLU A 20 10.80 9.11 -11.42
C GLU A 20 11.37 9.65 -12.73
N ASN A 21 11.80 10.93 -12.74
CA ASN A 21 12.47 11.52 -13.89
C ASN A 21 13.77 10.81 -14.25
N LEU A 22 14.64 10.60 -13.25
CA LEU A 22 15.92 9.93 -13.49
C LEU A 22 15.73 8.51 -14.04
N VAL A 23 14.71 7.79 -13.57
CA VAL A 23 14.40 6.44 -14.08
C VAL A 23 13.87 6.52 -15.51
N SER A 24 13.00 7.48 -15.81
CA SER A 24 12.52 7.74 -17.17
C SER A 24 13.68 8.07 -18.13
N ASP A 25 14.59 8.97 -17.72
CA ASP A 25 15.76 9.36 -18.50
C ASP A 25 16.70 8.18 -18.72
N LEU A 26 16.90 7.33 -17.70
CA LEU A 26 17.70 6.12 -17.82
C LEU A 26 17.11 5.16 -18.86
N LEU A 27 15.79 4.91 -18.82
CA LEU A 27 15.11 4.03 -19.78
C LEU A 27 15.16 4.56 -21.22
N LEU A 28 15.09 5.88 -21.42
CA LEU A 28 15.06 6.50 -22.73
C LEU A 28 16.45 6.63 -23.37
N ASN A 29 17.47 6.87 -22.55
CA ASN A 29 18.82 7.19 -23.03
C ASN A 29 19.82 6.02 -22.93
N ASN A 30 19.47 4.92 -22.24
CA ASN A 30 20.32 3.73 -22.14
C ASN A 30 19.62 2.50 -22.74
N ILE A 31 19.91 2.22 -24.01
CA ILE A 31 19.32 1.11 -24.78
C ILE A 31 19.60 -0.24 -24.11
N SER A 32 20.84 -0.47 -23.66
CA SER A 32 21.19 -1.75 -23.01
C SER A 32 20.39 -1.96 -21.73
N TYR A 33 20.21 -0.91 -20.92
CA TYR A 33 19.38 -0.99 -19.72
C TYR A 33 17.89 -1.20 -20.05
N GLN A 34 17.40 -0.53 -21.08
CA GLN A 34 16.03 -0.72 -21.58
C GLN A 34 15.77 -2.18 -21.95
N GLU A 35 16.65 -2.79 -22.75
CA GLU A 35 16.54 -4.20 -23.14
C GLU A 35 16.55 -5.13 -21.93
N GLN A 36 17.45 -4.89 -20.97
CA GLN A 36 17.51 -5.67 -19.72
C GLN A 36 16.20 -5.59 -18.93
N ILE A 37 15.61 -4.40 -18.80
CA ILE A 37 14.34 -4.22 -18.09
C ILE A 37 13.18 -4.89 -18.83
N LEU A 38 13.10 -4.76 -20.16
CA LEU A 38 12.05 -5.42 -20.94
C LEU A 38 12.16 -6.95 -20.87
N MET A 39 13.37 -7.50 -20.90
CA MET A 39 13.60 -8.92 -20.67
C MET A 39 13.16 -9.36 -19.27
N LYS A 40 13.48 -8.61 -18.21
CA LYS A 40 13.00 -8.89 -16.83
C LYS A 40 11.47 -8.87 -16.74
N LEU A 41 10.82 -8.05 -17.56
CA LEU A 41 9.36 -7.96 -17.66
C LEU A 41 8.73 -9.06 -18.53
N GLY A 42 9.54 -9.93 -19.13
CA GLY A 42 9.11 -11.07 -19.94
C GLY A 42 8.85 -10.74 -21.41
N PHE A 43 9.40 -9.64 -21.93
CA PHE A 43 9.27 -9.27 -23.34
C PHE A 43 10.44 -9.79 -24.18
N ASP A 44 10.12 -10.13 -25.43
CA ASP A 44 11.10 -10.55 -26.43
C ASP A 44 12.05 -9.41 -26.83
N LYS A 45 13.25 -9.77 -27.30
CA LYS A 45 14.31 -8.81 -27.68
C LYS A 45 13.93 -7.83 -28.80
N ASN A 46 12.92 -8.14 -29.60
CA ASN A 46 12.43 -7.28 -30.67
C ASN A 46 11.42 -6.22 -30.18
N ILE A 47 10.98 -6.29 -28.92
CA ILE A 47 10.13 -5.29 -28.29
C ILE A 47 11.00 -4.20 -27.68
N TYR A 48 10.68 -2.94 -27.97
CA TYR A 48 11.41 -1.78 -27.48
C TYR A 48 10.44 -0.68 -27.01
N LEU A 49 10.93 0.28 -26.24
CA LEU A 49 10.12 1.43 -25.83
C LEU A 49 9.98 2.41 -26.99
N ARG A 50 8.75 2.83 -27.27
CA ARG A 50 8.51 4.06 -28.03
C ARG A 50 9.09 5.22 -27.22
N LYS A 51 9.58 6.27 -27.90
CA LYS A 51 10.25 7.44 -27.27
C LYS A 51 9.43 8.20 -26.21
N ASN A 52 8.19 7.78 -25.95
CA ASN A 52 7.32 8.38 -24.96
C ASN A 52 7.29 7.49 -23.71
N VAL A 53 7.84 8.00 -22.61
CA VAL A 53 7.55 7.51 -21.25
C VAL A 53 6.76 8.61 -20.55
N VAL A 54 5.58 8.28 -20.02
CA VAL A 54 4.82 9.23 -19.21
C VAL A 54 5.19 8.99 -17.75
N ASN A 55 5.79 9.99 -17.12
CA ASN A 55 6.16 9.97 -15.71
C ASN A 55 5.16 10.76 -14.82
N GLY A 56 5.23 10.52 -13.52
CA GLY A 56 4.30 11.01 -12.50
C GLY A 56 4.33 12.52 -12.23
N LEU A 57 5.22 13.29 -12.88
CA LEU A 57 5.28 14.76 -12.71
C LEU A 57 4.01 15.48 -13.18
N ASN A 58 3.21 14.83 -14.03
CA ASN A 58 1.82 15.21 -14.24
C ASN A 58 0.96 14.26 -13.42
N GLU A 59 0.82 14.48 -12.11
CA GLU A 59 -0.04 13.68 -11.23
C GLU A 59 -1.48 13.66 -11.82
N LYS A 60 -1.77 12.68 -12.67
CA LYS A 60 -3.05 12.61 -13.37
C LYS A 60 -4.07 12.08 -12.40
N GLN A 61 -4.95 12.98 -11.98
CA GLN A 61 -6.18 12.61 -11.32
C GLN A 61 -7.05 11.82 -12.30
N VAL A 62 -7.36 10.57 -11.92
CA VAL A 62 -8.20 9.65 -12.68
C VAL A 62 -9.54 9.49 -11.99
N GLU A 63 -10.57 9.15 -12.77
CA GLU A 63 -11.90 8.88 -12.21
C GLU A 63 -11.86 7.71 -11.22
N THR A 64 -12.61 7.85 -10.13
CA THR A 64 -12.71 6.79 -9.13
C THR A 64 -14.00 6.00 -9.26
N ILE A 65 -13.97 4.73 -8.83
CA ILE A 65 -15.15 3.86 -8.76
C ILE A 65 -16.22 4.36 -7.74
N LEU A 66 -15.84 5.27 -6.85
CA LEU A 66 -16.71 5.91 -5.86
C LEU A 66 -17.25 7.27 -6.35
N GLY A 67 -16.89 7.70 -7.56
CA GLY A 67 -17.14 9.05 -8.06
C GLY A 67 -16.02 10.03 -7.69
N GLY A 68 -15.97 11.16 -8.40
CA GLY A 68 -14.88 12.14 -8.25
C GLY A 68 -13.55 11.64 -8.85
N LYS A 69 -12.44 12.22 -8.39
CA LYS A 69 -11.10 11.92 -8.89
C LYS A 69 -10.10 11.59 -7.77
N ALA A 70 -9.13 10.74 -8.07
CA ALA A 70 -8.00 10.42 -7.19
C ALA A 70 -6.73 10.23 -8.01
N TYR A 71 -5.57 10.24 -7.36
CA TYR A 71 -4.30 9.98 -8.01
C TYR A 71 -4.17 8.51 -8.40
N SER A 72 -3.67 8.28 -9.61
CA SER A 72 -3.33 6.94 -10.10
C SER A 72 -2.23 6.30 -9.24
N LYS A 73 -2.21 4.96 -9.20
CA LYS A 73 -1.10 4.18 -8.62
C LYS A 73 0.08 4.02 -9.56
N THR A 74 -0.06 4.48 -10.80
CA THR A 74 0.95 4.37 -11.84
C THR A 74 1.83 5.60 -11.86
N ASP A 75 3.13 5.38 -11.66
CA ASP A 75 4.15 6.42 -11.65
C ASP A 75 4.85 6.51 -13.02
N LEU A 76 4.92 5.39 -13.76
CA LEU A 76 5.46 5.31 -15.12
C LEU A 76 4.52 4.54 -16.05
N LYS A 77 4.24 5.11 -17.24
CA LYS A 77 3.63 4.37 -18.36
C LYS A 77 4.64 4.20 -19.48
N LEU A 78 4.96 2.94 -19.77
CA LEU A 78 5.86 2.55 -20.86
C LEU A 78 5.03 2.14 -22.07
N TYR A 79 5.27 2.77 -23.21
CA TYR A 79 4.61 2.46 -24.48
C TYR A 79 5.54 1.59 -25.31
N LEU A 80 5.13 0.37 -25.63
CA LEU A 80 5.96 -0.58 -26.36
C LEU A 80 5.75 -0.48 -27.88
N SER A 81 6.70 -0.99 -28.65
CA SER A 81 6.63 -1.04 -30.12
C SER A 81 5.40 -1.81 -30.65
N ASN A 82 4.88 -2.78 -29.89
CA ASN A 82 3.70 -3.59 -30.20
C ASN A 82 2.37 -3.01 -29.66
N ASP A 83 2.31 -1.69 -29.40
CA ASP A 83 1.13 -0.98 -28.86
C ASP A 83 0.72 -1.35 -27.43
N MET A 84 1.44 -2.26 -26.77
CA MET A 84 1.18 -2.55 -25.35
C MET A 84 1.62 -1.38 -24.46
N ILE A 85 0.86 -1.16 -23.39
CA ILE A 85 1.19 -0.21 -22.33
C ILE A 85 1.48 -0.99 -21.04
N ILE A 86 2.64 -0.68 -20.45
CA ILE A 86 3.05 -1.19 -19.14
C ILE A 86 2.94 -0.05 -18.13
N ASN A 87 2.12 -0.27 -17.11
CA ASN A 87 1.97 0.64 -15.99
C ASN A 87 2.82 0.15 -14.81
N ILE A 88 3.68 1.00 -14.29
CA ILE A 88 4.60 0.68 -13.21
C ILE A 88 4.39 1.66 -12.06
N SER A 89 4.28 1.14 -10.83
CA SER A 89 4.46 1.94 -9.62
C SER A 89 5.92 1.91 -9.19
N LEU A 90 6.54 3.07 -9.04
CA LEU A 90 7.93 3.22 -8.63
C LEU A 90 8.01 3.40 -7.12
N LYS A 91 9.02 2.77 -6.50
CA LYS A 91 9.38 2.95 -5.09
C LYS A 91 10.85 3.31 -4.99
N LYS A 92 11.11 4.46 -4.37
CA LYS A 92 12.46 4.97 -4.12
C LYS A 92 13.10 4.38 -2.86
N SER A 93 12.29 3.94 -1.89
CA SER A 93 12.76 3.40 -0.62
C SER A 93 12.41 1.91 -0.48
N ASP A 94 13.18 1.22 0.36
CA ASP A 94 12.96 -0.18 0.73
C ASP A 94 11.70 -0.35 1.62
N ALA A 95 11.31 0.67 2.37
CA ALA A 95 10.07 0.69 3.14
C ALA A 95 9.33 2.02 2.99
N GLY A 96 8.01 1.98 3.07
CA GLY A 96 7.20 3.18 2.97
C GLY A 96 5.72 2.92 2.79
N GLN A 97 4.96 4.02 2.73
CA GLN A 97 3.52 3.97 2.47
C GLN A 97 3.25 3.53 1.03
N VAL A 98 2.48 2.46 0.85
CA VAL A 98 1.95 2.05 -0.46
C VAL A 98 0.54 2.61 -0.67
N TYR A 99 -0.25 2.75 0.40
CA TYR A 99 -1.61 3.27 0.30
C TYR A 99 -2.05 3.98 1.57
N LEU A 100 -2.70 5.13 1.43
CA LEU A 100 -3.40 5.84 2.49
C LEU A 100 -4.85 6.03 2.04
N ILE A 101 -5.80 5.51 2.82
CA ILE A 101 -7.21 5.51 2.46
C ILE A 101 -8.09 5.62 3.70
N THR A 102 -9.17 6.38 3.63
CA THR A 102 -10.14 6.46 4.74
C THR A 102 -10.85 5.13 4.90
N LYS A 103 -11.33 4.80 6.11
CA LYS A 103 -12.07 3.56 6.38
C LYS A 103 -13.27 3.37 5.45
N ASN A 104 -14.04 4.43 5.22
CA ASN A 104 -15.22 4.38 4.34
C ASN A 104 -14.83 4.11 2.89
N ASN A 105 -13.77 4.76 2.39
CA ASN A 105 -13.32 4.53 1.02
C ASN A 105 -12.66 3.16 0.87
N PHE A 106 -11.99 2.64 1.91
CA PHE A 106 -11.45 1.29 1.90
C PHE A 106 -12.59 0.28 1.77
N ILE A 107 -13.61 0.37 2.63
CA ILE A 107 -14.76 -0.53 2.60
C ILE A 107 -15.48 -0.43 1.25
N ASN A 108 -16.00 0.75 0.91
CA ASN A 108 -16.82 0.92 -0.29
C ASN A 108 -16.01 0.67 -1.58
N GLY A 109 -14.75 1.08 -1.61
CA GLY A 109 -13.87 0.89 -2.74
C GLY A 109 -13.53 -0.57 -2.97
N PHE A 110 -13.16 -1.29 -1.90
CA PHE A 110 -12.91 -2.73 -1.95
C PHE A 110 -14.14 -3.49 -2.45
N GLU A 111 -15.32 -3.21 -1.85
CA GLU A 111 -16.55 -3.91 -2.22
C GLU A 111 -16.90 -3.72 -3.70
N LYS A 112 -16.77 -2.50 -4.23
CA LYS A 112 -17.06 -2.21 -5.63
C LYS A 112 -16.02 -2.79 -6.60
N ILE A 113 -14.73 -2.71 -6.27
CA ILE A 113 -13.66 -3.16 -7.17
C ILE A 113 -13.67 -4.67 -7.33
N PHE A 114 -13.84 -5.40 -6.22
CA PHE A 114 -13.76 -6.86 -6.23
C PHE A 114 -15.14 -7.53 -6.27
N ASN A 115 -16.22 -6.75 -6.27
CA ASN A 115 -17.60 -7.24 -6.18
C ASN A 115 -17.77 -8.22 -5.00
N LYS A 116 -17.19 -7.87 -3.85
CA LYS A 116 -17.15 -8.69 -2.63
C LYS A 116 -17.60 -7.87 -1.43
N ILE A 117 -18.72 -8.23 -0.83
CA ILE A 117 -19.24 -7.54 0.36
C ILE A 117 -18.36 -7.86 1.58
N ILE A 118 -17.92 -6.83 2.31
CA ILE A 118 -17.26 -6.98 3.60
C ILE A 118 -18.35 -7.29 4.64
N PRO A 119 -18.23 -8.40 5.40
CA PRO A 119 -19.20 -8.74 6.44
C PRO A 119 -19.38 -7.63 7.48
N ASN A 120 -20.59 -7.48 8.03
CA ASN A 120 -20.90 -6.37 8.93
C ASN A 120 -20.06 -6.39 10.22
N ASN A 121 -19.80 -7.57 10.79
CA ASN A 121 -18.91 -7.73 11.94
C ASN A 121 -17.47 -7.28 11.64
N VAL A 122 -16.97 -7.51 10.42
CA VAL A 122 -15.66 -7.00 9.97
C VAL A 122 -15.70 -5.48 9.81
N LYS A 123 -16.77 -4.90 9.24
CA LYS A 123 -16.94 -3.44 9.16
C LYS A 123 -16.93 -2.79 10.55
N ILE A 124 -17.62 -3.40 11.52
CA ILE A 124 -17.58 -2.99 12.94
C ILE A 124 -16.15 -3.11 13.49
N GLY A 125 -15.46 -4.23 13.24
CA GLY A 125 -14.07 -4.42 13.64
C GLY A 125 -13.13 -3.34 13.09
N ILE A 126 -13.23 -3.02 11.80
CA ILE A 126 -12.48 -1.92 11.17
C ILE A 126 -12.77 -0.60 11.87
N ASN A 127 -14.04 -0.32 12.18
CA ASN A 127 -14.43 0.91 12.87
C ASN A 127 -13.87 0.97 14.29
N LEU A 128 -13.92 -0.11 15.07
CA LEU A 128 -13.42 -0.12 16.46
C LEU A 128 -11.89 -0.11 16.53
N PHE A 129 -11.23 -0.92 15.69
CA PHE A 129 -9.78 -1.06 15.67
C PHE A 129 -9.07 0.18 15.08
N TRP A 130 -9.74 0.88 14.17
CA TRP A 130 -9.23 2.08 13.49
C TRP A 130 -10.28 3.20 13.47
N SER A 131 -10.75 3.63 14.65
CA SER A 131 -11.69 4.77 14.74
C SER A 131 -11.02 6.13 14.78
N GLY A 132 -11.83 7.16 14.54
CA GLY A 132 -11.49 8.58 14.63
C GLY A 132 -12.21 9.25 15.79
N LYS A 133 -11.90 10.54 16.03
CA LYS A 133 -12.25 11.34 17.22
C LYS A 133 -13.73 11.43 17.67
N ASN A 134 -14.68 10.73 17.05
CA ASN A 134 -16.12 10.98 17.24
C ASN A 134 -16.96 9.75 17.65
N ASP A 135 -16.36 8.60 17.98
CA ASP A 135 -17.11 7.45 18.53
C ASP A 135 -17.18 7.54 20.06
N ARG A 136 -18.33 8.00 20.59
CA ARG A 136 -18.54 8.19 22.04
C ARG A 136 -18.50 6.88 22.83
N ASP A 137 -18.76 5.76 22.18
CA ASP A 137 -18.88 4.45 22.84
C ASP A 137 -17.51 3.81 23.17
N LEU A 138 -16.41 4.30 22.59
CA LEU A 138 -15.07 3.73 22.82
C LEU A 138 -14.54 3.96 24.23
N TYR A 139 -14.91 5.06 24.89
CA TYR A 139 -14.41 5.37 26.23
C TYR A 139 -14.81 4.30 27.25
N GLY A 140 -16.09 3.90 27.25
CA GLY A 140 -16.60 2.83 28.12
C GLY A 140 -15.92 1.49 27.81
N ILE A 141 -15.88 1.13 26.52
CA ILE A 141 -15.26 -0.11 26.06
C ILE A 141 -13.79 -0.20 26.52
N ILE A 142 -12.99 0.85 26.28
CA ILE A 142 -11.57 0.88 26.67
C ILE A 142 -11.44 0.79 28.20
N ASN A 143 -12.30 1.46 28.96
CA ASN A 143 -12.18 1.46 30.41
C ASN A 143 -12.50 0.11 31.05
N GLU A 144 -13.49 -0.59 30.52
CA GLU A 144 -13.97 -1.86 31.03
C GLU A 144 -13.15 -3.05 30.53
N ASN A 145 -12.64 -2.99 29.30
CA ASN A 145 -12.11 -4.18 28.61
C ASN A 145 -10.61 -4.14 28.32
N SER A 146 -9.95 -2.97 28.38
CA SER A 146 -8.52 -2.86 28.01
C SER A 146 -7.64 -3.55 29.06
N PRO A 147 -6.93 -4.63 28.69
CA PRO A 147 -6.02 -5.33 29.61
C PRO A 147 -4.64 -4.65 29.69
N TYR A 148 -4.47 -3.53 28.98
CA TYR A 148 -3.18 -2.88 28.82
C TYR A 148 -2.84 -1.93 29.97
N PRO A 149 -1.54 -1.70 30.23
CA PRO A 149 -1.10 -0.68 31.18
C PRO A 149 -1.58 0.73 30.80
N TYR A 150 -1.62 1.62 31.79
CA TYR A 150 -2.17 2.98 31.69
C TYR A 150 -1.68 3.77 30.46
N ASN A 151 -0.39 3.66 30.10
CA ASN A 151 0.18 4.36 28.95
C ASN A 151 -0.43 3.92 27.60
N ILE A 152 -0.66 2.63 27.41
CA ILE A 152 -1.27 2.09 26.18
C ILE A 152 -2.77 2.36 26.18
N LYS A 153 -3.44 2.21 27.32
CA LYS A 153 -4.85 2.58 27.49
C LYS A 153 -5.07 4.07 27.18
N GLN A 154 -4.20 4.95 27.68
CA GLN A 154 -4.25 6.38 27.35
C GLN A 154 -4.00 6.62 25.86
N HIS A 155 -3.13 5.82 25.23
CA HIS A 155 -2.93 5.87 23.79
C HIS A 155 -4.21 5.50 23.03
N GLU A 156 -4.95 4.45 23.43
CA GLU A 156 -6.25 4.08 22.88
C GLU A 156 -7.25 5.24 22.97
N LEU A 157 -7.39 5.84 24.16
CA LEU A 157 -8.28 6.98 24.41
C LEU A 157 -7.90 8.19 23.56
N ASN A 158 -6.62 8.57 23.52
CA ASN A 158 -6.15 9.74 22.77
C ASN A 158 -6.35 9.59 21.26
N HIS A 159 -6.31 8.37 20.75
CA HIS A 159 -6.46 8.06 19.32
C HIS A 159 -7.86 7.56 18.95
N ASN A 160 -8.76 7.42 19.93
CA ASN A 160 -10.09 6.84 19.80
C ASN A 160 -10.07 5.55 18.97
N ARG A 161 -9.33 4.54 19.44
CA ARG A 161 -9.24 3.24 18.77
C ARG A 161 -8.95 2.13 19.76
N LEU A 162 -9.33 0.90 19.43
CA LEU A 162 -8.99 -0.28 20.20
C LEU A 162 -7.70 -0.93 19.69
N HIS A 163 -6.89 -1.44 20.61
CA HIS A 163 -5.83 -2.40 20.34
C HIS A 163 -6.42 -3.82 20.33
N SER A 164 -5.66 -4.79 19.82
CA SER A 164 -6.17 -6.14 19.56
C SER A 164 -6.73 -6.81 20.80
N GLU A 165 -6.02 -6.77 21.93
CA GLU A 165 -6.49 -7.44 23.15
C GLU A 165 -7.70 -6.75 23.77
N THR A 166 -7.82 -5.41 23.65
CA THR A 166 -9.02 -4.68 24.07
C THR A 166 -10.22 -5.06 23.20
N LEU A 167 -10.04 -5.14 21.88
CA LEU A 167 -11.08 -5.58 20.95
C LEU A 167 -11.51 -7.02 21.24
N LYS A 168 -10.55 -7.91 21.54
CA LYS A 168 -10.79 -9.30 21.89
C LYS A 168 -11.58 -9.44 23.18
N SER A 169 -11.17 -8.71 24.22
CA SER A 169 -11.83 -8.68 25.53
C SER A 169 -13.27 -8.16 25.41
N TYR A 170 -13.47 -7.09 24.64
CA TYR A 170 -14.79 -6.54 24.35
C TYR A 170 -15.67 -7.50 23.54
N ASN A 171 -15.15 -8.05 22.45
CA ASN A 171 -15.88 -8.96 21.58
C ASN A 171 -14.93 -9.84 20.75
N GLN A 172 -14.71 -11.07 21.22
CA GLN A 172 -13.85 -12.03 20.56
C GLN A 172 -14.30 -12.37 19.12
N ASN A 173 -15.62 -12.44 18.86
CA ASN A 173 -16.13 -12.75 17.52
C ASN A 173 -15.77 -11.66 16.50
N ILE A 174 -15.80 -10.39 16.89
CA ILE A 174 -15.37 -9.26 16.03
C ILE A 174 -13.85 -9.29 15.83
N HIS A 175 -13.09 -9.52 16.90
CA HIS A 175 -11.64 -9.64 16.85
C HIS A 175 -11.18 -10.72 15.86
N ASP A 176 -11.76 -11.92 15.97
CA ASP A 176 -11.40 -13.09 15.17
C ASP A 176 -11.89 -12.92 13.73
N ALA A 177 -13.08 -12.37 13.52
CA ALA A 177 -13.61 -12.09 12.18
C ALA A 177 -12.75 -11.07 11.43
N LEU A 178 -12.28 -10.01 12.09
CA LEU A 178 -11.45 -8.98 11.47
C LEU A 178 -10.15 -9.58 10.92
N ILE A 179 -9.42 -10.34 11.74
CA ILE A 179 -8.15 -10.92 11.30
C ILE A 179 -8.35 -12.03 10.26
N ALA A 180 -9.37 -12.87 10.42
CA ALA A 180 -9.72 -13.89 9.43
C ALA A 180 -10.06 -13.27 8.07
N TRP A 181 -10.84 -12.19 8.04
CA TRP A 181 -11.17 -11.51 6.79
C TRP A 181 -9.93 -10.96 6.07
N PHE A 182 -8.96 -10.39 6.81
CA PHE A 182 -7.69 -9.97 6.22
C PHE A 182 -6.89 -11.15 5.64
N LYS A 183 -6.93 -12.32 6.29
CA LYS A 183 -6.31 -13.57 5.78
C LYS A 183 -6.96 -14.04 4.49
N ASP A 184 -8.29 -14.08 4.47
CA ASP A 184 -9.05 -14.61 3.35
C ASP A 184 -9.03 -13.69 2.11
N ASN A 185 -8.74 -12.41 2.30
CA ASN A 185 -8.78 -11.39 1.24
C ASN A 185 -7.41 -10.74 0.97
N ILE A 186 -6.30 -11.33 1.43
CA ILE A 186 -4.97 -10.72 1.27
C ILE A 186 -4.59 -10.56 -0.22
N PHE A 187 -5.05 -11.46 -1.09
CA PHE A 187 -4.84 -11.34 -2.52
C PHE A 187 -5.41 -10.01 -3.05
N GLU A 188 -6.69 -9.75 -2.79
CA GLU A 188 -7.38 -8.53 -3.19
C GLU A 188 -6.82 -7.29 -2.49
N ILE A 189 -6.51 -7.39 -1.19
CA ILE A 189 -5.89 -6.28 -0.44
C ILE A 189 -4.55 -5.89 -1.06
N THR A 190 -3.75 -6.87 -1.48
CA THR A 190 -2.47 -6.62 -2.16
C THR A 190 -2.70 -5.91 -3.49
N LEU A 191 -3.62 -6.40 -4.32
CA LEU A 191 -4.00 -5.75 -5.57
C LEU A 191 -4.51 -4.32 -5.34
N PHE A 192 -5.36 -4.10 -4.35
CA PHE A 192 -5.93 -2.80 -4.03
C PHE A 192 -4.86 -1.80 -3.63
N CYS A 193 -3.88 -2.24 -2.84
CA CYS A 193 -2.79 -1.41 -2.37
C CYS A 193 -1.82 -1.02 -3.50
N PHE A 194 -1.36 -1.98 -4.29
CA PHE A 194 -0.25 -1.80 -5.23
C PHE A 194 -0.68 -1.46 -6.65
N SER A 195 -1.87 -1.90 -7.07
CA SER A 195 -2.29 -1.85 -8.48
C SER A 195 -3.52 -0.96 -8.69
N TYR A 196 -4.63 -1.26 -8.03
CA TYR A 196 -5.93 -0.72 -8.39
C TYR A 196 -6.14 0.68 -7.79
N GLY A 197 -5.84 0.85 -6.50
CA GLY A 197 -6.34 1.99 -5.74
C GLY A 197 -7.84 2.15 -5.94
N LEU A 198 -8.37 3.37 -5.97
CA LEU A 198 -9.79 3.61 -6.28
C LEU A 198 -10.06 3.79 -7.78
N SER A 199 -9.06 3.56 -8.64
CA SER A 199 -9.20 3.87 -10.07
C SER A 199 -10.28 3.02 -10.72
N LYS A 200 -11.19 3.68 -11.43
CA LYS A 200 -12.30 3.05 -12.16
C LYS A 200 -11.82 2.27 -13.39
N GLU A 201 -10.82 2.81 -14.09
CA GLU A 201 -10.38 2.30 -15.38
C GLU A 201 -9.17 1.39 -15.24
N THR A 202 -9.22 0.19 -15.82
CA THR A 202 -8.14 -0.82 -15.74
C THR A 202 -6.84 -0.36 -16.40
N LYS A 203 -6.93 0.52 -17.41
CA LYS A 203 -5.77 1.14 -18.08
C LYS A 203 -4.94 2.06 -17.15
N GLU A 204 -5.44 2.36 -15.97
CA GLU A 204 -4.77 3.16 -14.94
C GLU A 204 -4.22 2.29 -13.79
N HIS A 205 -4.44 0.98 -13.83
CA HIS A 205 -3.94 0.07 -12.79
C HIS A 205 -2.47 -0.26 -13.05
N SER A 206 -1.65 -0.19 -12.00
CA SER A 206 -0.25 -0.59 -12.09
C SER A 206 -0.14 -2.10 -12.24
N LYS A 207 0.65 -2.58 -13.19
CA LYS A 207 0.92 -4.01 -13.39
C LYS A 207 2.15 -4.46 -12.62
N TYR A 208 3.16 -3.59 -12.52
CA TYR A 208 4.41 -3.87 -11.84
C TYR A 208 4.67 -2.86 -10.72
N ILE A 209 5.40 -3.32 -9.71
CA ILE A 209 6.07 -2.45 -8.74
C ILE A 209 7.58 -2.55 -8.96
N TRP A 210 8.24 -1.40 -9.01
CA TRP A 210 9.67 -1.32 -9.24
C TRP A 210 10.36 -0.54 -8.12
N TYR A 211 11.24 -1.23 -7.39
CA TYR A 211 12.13 -0.63 -6.43
C TYR A 211 13.41 -0.19 -7.14
N LYS A 212 13.51 1.11 -7.44
CA LYS A 212 14.69 1.73 -8.05
C LYS A 212 14.96 3.08 -7.44
N ASN A 213 16.19 3.30 -6.99
CA ASN A 213 16.64 4.60 -6.51
C ASN A 213 17.88 5.08 -7.27
N LEU A 214 17.74 6.21 -7.96
CA LEU A 214 18.82 6.90 -8.68
C LEU A 214 19.26 8.20 -7.97
N ILE A 215 18.67 8.50 -6.81
CA ILE A 215 19.02 9.67 -6.00
C ILE A 215 20.30 9.38 -5.21
N LYS A 216 21.44 9.82 -5.76
CA LYS A 216 22.77 9.63 -5.15
C LYS A 216 22.87 10.11 -3.70
N SER A 217 22.13 11.15 -3.31
CA SER A 217 22.18 11.72 -1.96
C SER A 217 21.50 10.86 -0.88
N ASP A 218 20.76 9.82 -1.26
CA ASP A 218 20.03 9.00 -0.29
C ASP A 218 20.92 7.97 0.43
N ASN A 219 22.14 7.70 -0.08
CA ASN A 219 23.08 6.70 0.46
C ASN A 219 22.41 5.32 0.71
N LEU A 220 21.39 4.98 -0.07
CA LEU A 220 20.74 3.66 -0.02
C LEU A 220 21.49 2.70 -0.94
N GLN A 221 21.44 1.40 -0.63
CA GLN A 221 21.92 0.36 -1.54
C GLN A 221 21.24 0.50 -2.91
N ASP A 222 21.95 0.13 -3.99
CA ASP A 222 21.36 0.11 -5.33
C ASP A 222 20.25 -0.94 -5.36
N MET A 223 19.00 -0.47 -5.25
CA MET A 223 17.82 -1.30 -5.38
C MET A 223 17.46 -1.33 -6.86
N ASP A 224 17.29 -2.53 -7.42
CA ASP A 224 16.77 -2.70 -8.78
C ASP A 224 15.93 -3.99 -8.87
N TYR A 225 14.79 -3.96 -8.18
CA TYR A 225 13.87 -5.10 -8.09
C TYR A 225 12.53 -4.74 -8.70
N ILE A 226 12.10 -5.52 -9.68
CA ILE A 226 10.79 -5.36 -10.31
C ILE A 226 9.95 -6.61 -10.10
N PHE A 227 8.70 -6.41 -9.68
CA PHE A 227 7.78 -7.49 -9.37
C PHE A 227 6.46 -7.29 -10.12
N ASP A 228 5.97 -8.35 -10.74
CA ASP A 228 4.58 -8.42 -11.21
C ASP A 228 3.63 -8.41 -10.00
N ILE A 229 2.71 -7.45 -9.95
CA ILE A 229 1.85 -7.23 -8.78
C ILE A 229 0.85 -8.37 -8.60
N LYS A 230 0.40 -9.01 -9.70
CA LYS A 230 -0.50 -10.16 -9.61
C LYS A 230 0.21 -11.36 -8.97
N THR A 231 1.44 -11.62 -9.38
CA THR A 231 2.30 -12.65 -8.78
C THR A 231 2.58 -12.34 -7.32
N LEU A 232 2.87 -11.08 -6.98
CA LEU A 232 3.03 -10.63 -5.59
C LEU A 232 1.79 -10.94 -4.75
N ALA A 233 0.59 -10.64 -5.28
CA ALA A 233 -0.67 -10.95 -4.61
C ALA A 233 -0.87 -12.46 -4.41
N LEU A 234 -0.52 -13.29 -5.40
CA LEU A 234 -0.55 -14.76 -5.27
C LEU A 234 0.40 -15.25 -4.17
N CYS A 235 1.63 -14.73 -4.11
CA CYS A 235 2.59 -15.08 -3.06
C CYS A 235 2.10 -14.64 -1.67
N CYS A 236 1.52 -13.44 -1.56
CA CYS A 236 0.92 -12.97 -0.31
C CYS A 236 -0.23 -13.90 0.14
N ASN A 237 -1.04 -14.39 -0.80
CA ASN A 237 -2.13 -15.34 -0.51
C ASN A 237 -1.62 -16.67 0.05
N LYS A 238 -0.51 -17.19 -0.48
CA LYS A 238 0.14 -18.40 0.07
C LYS A 238 0.71 -18.21 1.48
N LYS A 239 0.94 -16.95 1.88
CA LYS A 239 1.48 -16.53 3.17
C LYS A 239 0.42 -15.90 4.08
N ASN A 240 -0.87 -16.17 3.82
CA ASN A 240 -1.95 -15.59 4.60
C ASN A 240 -1.87 -15.94 6.11
N ASN A 241 -1.29 -17.09 6.47
CA ASN A 241 -1.06 -17.48 7.86
C ASN A 241 -0.12 -16.54 8.63
N ASP A 242 0.72 -15.78 7.93
CA ASP A 242 1.65 -14.82 8.55
C ASP A 242 0.93 -13.53 9.00
N ILE A 243 -0.33 -13.31 8.57
CA ILE A 243 -1.14 -12.15 8.94
C ILE A 243 -1.62 -12.27 10.38
N ASN A 244 -1.17 -11.36 11.23
CA ASN A 244 -1.48 -11.36 12.64
C ASN A 244 -1.52 -9.93 13.19
N TYR A 245 -2.19 -9.73 14.33
CA TYR A 245 -2.01 -8.50 15.09
C TYR A 245 -0.56 -8.39 15.57
N SER A 246 -0.02 -7.18 15.56
CA SER A 246 1.37 -6.92 15.99
C SER A 246 1.58 -7.20 17.47
N SER A 247 2.60 -7.98 17.82
CA SER A 247 2.96 -8.29 19.20
C SER A 247 3.52 -7.10 19.98
N LYS A 248 4.03 -6.06 19.30
CA LYS A 248 4.68 -4.93 19.98
C LYS A 248 3.70 -4.03 20.72
N ASN A 249 2.51 -3.79 20.16
CA ASN A 249 1.49 -2.91 20.74
C ASN A 249 0.06 -3.26 20.26
N GLY A 250 -0.20 -4.37 19.58
CA GLY A 250 -1.56 -4.78 19.17
C GLY A 250 -2.34 -3.82 18.26
N SER A 251 -1.72 -2.75 17.75
CA SER A 251 -2.42 -1.62 17.11
C SER A 251 -2.21 -1.50 15.61
N THR A 252 -1.62 -2.55 15.02
CA THR A 252 -1.37 -2.74 13.60
C THR A 252 -1.65 -4.20 13.25
N ILE A 253 -2.01 -4.46 11.99
CA ILE A 253 -2.06 -5.82 11.43
C ILE A 253 -0.84 -6.00 10.52
N THR A 254 -0.04 -7.03 10.80
CA THR A 254 1.08 -7.43 9.96
C THR A 254 0.56 -8.11 8.70
N LEU A 255 1.16 -7.81 7.55
CA LEU A 255 0.80 -8.36 6.24
C LEU A 255 2.05 -8.98 5.59
N PRO A 256 1.94 -9.93 4.65
CA PRO A 256 3.11 -10.57 4.04
C PRO A 256 4.06 -9.59 3.33
N PHE A 257 3.52 -8.46 2.83
CA PHE A 257 4.31 -7.40 2.20
C PHE A 257 4.71 -6.26 3.17
N GLY A 258 4.27 -6.27 4.42
CA GLY A 258 4.47 -5.17 5.37
C GLY A 258 3.44 -5.12 6.49
N PHE A 259 2.68 -4.02 6.62
CA PHE A 259 1.67 -3.87 7.67
C PHE A 259 0.63 -2.80 7.34
N VAL A 260 -0.48 -2.78 8.07
CA VAL A 260 -1.47 -1.71 8.07
C VAL A 260 -1.65 -1.13 9.46
N GLN A 261 -1.74 0.19 9.54
CA GLN A 261 -1.92 0.94 10.78
C GLN A 261 -2.89 2.11 10.61
N TRP A 262 -3.43 2.61 11.72
CA TRP A 262 -4.15 3.88 11.72
C TRP A 262 -3.19 5.06 11.71
N HIS A 263 -3.37 5.97 10.76
CA HIS A 263 -2.60 7.19 10.67
C HIS A 263 -3.47 8.34 10.16
N LYS A 264 -3.59 9.42 10.95
CA LYS A 264 -4.32 10.66 10.56
C LYS A 264 -5.71 10.38 9.97
N ASN A 265 -6.54 9.65 10.69
CA ASN A 265 -7.90 9.30 10.28
C ASN A 265 -8.00 8.43 9.00
N SER A 266 -6.95 7.65 8.69
CA SER A 266 -6.89 6.78 7.53
C SER A 266 -6.15 5.48 7.83
N LEU A 267 -6.51 4.42 7.11
CA LEU A 267 -5.73 3.19 7.03
C LEU A 267 -4.50 3.49 6.18
N GLN A 268 -3.33 3.25 6.76
CA GLN A 268 -2.05 3.42 6.11
C GLN A 268 -1.40 2.05 5.94
N PHE A 269 -1.38 1.57 4.70
CA PHE A 269 -0.68 0.37 4.30
C PHE A 269 0.77 0.71 3.98
N HIS A 270 1.68 -0.06 4.58
CA HIS A 270 3.12 0.05 4.37
C HIS A 270 3.65 -1.20 3.70
N HIS A 271 4.60 -1.00 2.80
CA HIS A 271 5.40 -2.07 2.22
C HIS A 271 6.77 -2.13 2.90
N GLN A 272 7.39 -3.30 2.85
CA GLN A 272 8.77 -3.55 3.21
C GLN A 272 9.39 -4.49 2.17
N LEU A 273 10.37 -4.00 1.41
CA LEU A 273 11.05 -4.73 0.35
C LEU A 273 11.67 -6.02 0.88
N LYS A 274 12.24 -5.98 2.10
CA LYS A 274 12.76 -7.19 2.75
C LYS A 274 11.70 -8.28 2.95
N GLU A 275 10.44 -7.93 3.22
CA GLU A 275 9.37 -8.91 3.42
C GLU A 275 8.86 -9.39 2.05
N ILE A 276 8.77 -8.47 1.07
CA ILE A 276 8.48 -8.83 -0.33
C ILE A 276 9.52 -9.82 -0.88
N LEU A 277 10.82 -9.61 -0.62
CA LEU A 277 11.85 -10.54 -1.07
C LEU A 277 11.70 -11.93 -0.44
N LYS A 278 11.32 -12.02 0.84
CA LYS A 278 11.09 -13.30 1.54
C LYS A 278 9.90 -14.09 1.04
N ILE A 279 8.89 -13.45 0.45
CA ILE A 279 7.73 -14.17 -0.11
C ILE A 279 7.97 -14.66 -1.53
N TYR A 280 9.05 -14.21 -2.19
CA TYR A 280 9.51 -14.71 -3.49
C TYR A 280 10.61 -15.78 -3.40
N SER A 281 11.23 -15.95 -2.23
CA SER A 281 12.14 -17.06 -1.91
C SER A 281 11.39 -18.31 -1.46
#